data_AF-A0AAV2QBU8-F1
#
_entry.id   AF-A0AAV2QBU8-F1
#
_cell.length_a   1.000
_cell.length_b   1.000
_cell.length_c   1.000
_cell.angle_alpha   90.00
_cell.angle_beta   90.00
_cell.angle_gamma   90.00
#
_symmetry.space_group_name_H-M   'P 1'
#
loop_
_entity.id
_entity.type
_entity.pdbx_description
1 polymer ?
#
loop_
_entity_poly.entity_id
_entity_poly.type
_entity_poly.pdbx_seq_one_letter_code
_entity_poly.pdbx_strand_id
1 'polypeptide(L)'
;ARTIEDPWEKFQLENFLQVRRRYAIATIPLSENWKQDTVTVKMENEPFGNGAMRECCRMKKLSNFSMKDDWKRAHNYVAKSYMDEDTKRETYFDDVKLQMDAKLWGEEFNRHNPPKKIDIFQMCILEMIDRPGTPLFHLEHFIEGKYVKYNSNSGFVLSKALRMTPQAFSHFTFERSGHELIVVDIQGVGDLYTDPQIHTAYGLDYGDGNLGVKGMSLFFNSHKCNSICQSLGLMPFDLAPSEISTIEKAIENNKNIA
;
A
#
# COMPACT_ATOMS: atom_id res chain seq x y z
N ALA A 1 -6.07 29.73 -8.81
CA ALA A 1 -5.97 28.35 -8.32
C ALA A 1 -7.38 27.85 -8.08
N ARG A 2 -7.80 26.72 -8.67
CA ARG A 2 -9.08 26.10 -8.28
C ARG A 2 -8.97 25.78 -6.80
N THR A 3 -9.88 26.33 -5.99
CA THR A 3 -10.08 25.87 -4.61
C THR A 3 -10.52 24.42 -4.71
N ILE A 4 -9.59 23.50 -4.44
CA ILE A 4 -9.91 22.09 -4.27
C ILE A 4 -10.73 22.04 -2.97
N GLU A 5 -12.01 21.68 -3.08
CA GLU A 5 -12.87 21.48 -1.93
C GLU A 5 -12.29 20.37 -1.05
N ASP A 6 -12.32 20.56 0.27
CA ASP A 6 -11.86 19.55 1.20
C ASP A 6 -12.88 18.40 1.24
N PRO A 7 -12.54 17.19 0.77
CA PRO A 7 -13.49 16.07 0.72
C PRO A 7 -13.97 15.66 2.12
N TRP A 8 -13.27 16.08 3.17
CA TRP A 8 -13.57 15.77 4.55
C TRP A 8 -14.16 16.94 5.35
N GLU A 9 -14.47 18.08 4.71
CA GLU A 9 -15.06 19.24 5.39
C GLU A 9 -16.32 18.88 6.18
N LYS A 10 -17.17 18.03 5.61
CA LYS A 10 -18.42 17.55 6.24
C LYS A 10 -18.23 16.80 7.57
N PHE A 11 -17.04 16.25 7.83
CA PHE A 11 -16.74 15.53 9.07
C PHE A 11 -16.28 16.46 10.20
N GLN A 12 -16.01 17.74 9.88
CA GLN A 12 -15.69 18.78 10.85
C GLN A 12 -14.55 18.40 11.82
N LEU A 13 -13.51 17.75 11.30
CA LEU A 13 -12.36 17.27 12.07
C LEU A 13 -11.64 18.39 12.84
N GLU A 14 -11.80 19.64 12.42
CA GLU A 14 -11.31 20.83 13.12
C GLU A 14 -11.94 21.05 14.51
N ASN A 15 -13.10 20.45 14.80
CA ASN A 15 -13.77 20.59 16.09
C ASN A 15 -13.30 19.56 17.12
N PHE A 16 -12.53 18.55 16.70
CA PHE A 16 -12.00 17.53 17.59
C PHE A 16 -10.88 18.09 18.47
N LEU A 17 -10.71 17.51 19.66
CA LEU A 17 -9.64 17.88 20.59
C LEU A 17 -8.28 17.69 19.91
N GLN A 18 -7.48 18.75 19.96
CA GLN A 18 -6.12 18.75 19.43
C GLN A 18 -5.25 17.80 20.25
N VAL A 19 -4.57 16.87 19.59
CA VAL A 19 -3.52 16.06 20.22
C VAL A 19 -2.18 16.62 19.77
N ARG A 20 -1.45 17.25 20.71
CA ARG A 20 -0.36 18.19 20.42
C ARG A 20 1.02 17.55 20.29
N ARG A 21 1.23 16.30 20.72
CA ARG A 21 2.51 15.63 20.55
C ARG A 21 2.31 14.22 20.04
N ARG A 22 2.75 14.01 18.80
CA ARG A 22 2.88 12.67 18.24
C ARG A 22 4.20 12.56 17.50
N TYR A 23 4.87 11.43 17.68
CA TYR A 23 6.12 11.14 17.00
C TYR A 23 5.82 10.51 15.66
N ALA A 24 6.17 11.22 14.59
CA ALA A 24 6.18 10.68 13.25
C ALA A 24 7.55 10.06 12.99
N ILE A 25 7.59 8.76 12.75
CA ILE A 25 8.81 8.05 12.38
C ILE A 25 8.70 7.68 10.89
N ALA A 26 9.51 8.31 10.05
CA ALA A 26 9.56 8.05 8.62
C ALA A 26 10.90 7.43 8.25
N THR A 27 10.88 6.39 7.43
CA THR A 27 12.09 5.88 6.79
C THR A 27 12.44 6.78 5.60
N ILE A 28 13.74 6.98 5.40
CA ILE A 28 14.26 7.48 4.14
C ILE A 28 14.52 6.24 3.28
N PRO A 29 13.93 6.12 2.08
CA PRO A 29 14.29 5.03 1.18
C PRO A 29 15.83 4.99 1.03
N LEU A 30 16.43 3.80 1.17
CA LEU A 30 17.89 3.55 1.12
C LEU A 30 18.68 3.95 2.37
N SER A 31 18.05 4.45 3.42
CA SER A 31 18.70 4.66 4.72
C SER A 31 18.05 3.76 5.77
N GLU A 32 18.84 2.99 6.52
CA GLU A 32 18.35 2.26 7.70
C GLU A 32 18.00 3.19 8.87
N ASN A 33 18.14 4.51 8.67
CA ASN A 33 17.87 5.51 9.68
C ASN A 33 16.40 5.95 9.65
N TRP A 34 15.81 5.93 10.83
CA TRP A 34 14.50 6.49 11.08
C TRP A 34 14.61 7.98 11.40
N LYS A 35 13.82 8.81 10.71
CA LYS A 35 13.69 10.22 11.05
C LYS A 35 12.49 10.41 11.95
N GLN A 36 12.73 11.04 13.10
CA GLN A 36 11.69 11.41 14.05
C GLN A 36 11.31 12.89 13.88
N ASP A 37 10.02 13.17 13.92
CA ASP A 37 9.48 14.54 13.94
C ASP A 37 8.29 14.64 14.90
N THR A 38 8.04 15.83 15.43
CA THR A 38 6.84 16.11 16.22
C THR A 38 5.75 16.66 15.30
N VAL A 39 4.57 16.07 15.36
CA VAL A 39 3.43 16.49 14.54
C VAL A 39 2.21 16.79 15.40
N THR A 40 1.40 17.73 14.92
CA THR A 40 0.13 18.10 15.53
C THR A 40 -1.01 17.61 14.67
N VAL A 41 -1.94 16.87 15.27
CA VAL A 41 -3.03 16.23 14.52
C VAL A 41 -4.37 16.31 15.26
N LYS A 42 -5.45 16.15 14.49
CA LYS A 42 -6.81 15.91 14.97
C LYS A 42 -7.33 14.67 14.30
N MET A 43 -7.94 13.76 15.06
CA MET A 43 -8.35 12.45 14.58
C MET A 43 -9.75 12.15 15.06
N GLU A 44 -10.55 11.50 14.22
CA GLU A 44 -11.79 10.85 14.63
C GLU A 44 -11.50 9.81 15.72
N ASN A 45 -12.45 9.64 16.64
CA ASN A 45 -12.35 8.62 17.69
C ASN A 45 -12.76 7.24 17.16
N GLU A 46 -13.73 7.20 16.24
CA GLU A 46 -14.26 5.97 15.67
C GLU A 46 -13.67 5.71 14.27
N PRO A 47 -13.37 4.45 13.93
CA PRO A 47 -12.95 4.10 12.59
C PRO A 47 -14.08 4.28 11.58
N PHE A 48 -13.74 4.69 10.36
CA PHE A 48 -14.71 4.83 9.27
C PHE A 48 -14.73 3.63 8.31
N GLY A 49 -13.77 2.72 8.47
CA GLY A 49 -13.64 1.51 7.67
C GLY A 49 -12.56 0.61 8.22
N ASN A 50 -12.47 -0.60 7.69
CA ASN A 50 -11.49 -1.59 8.08
C ASN A 50 -11.03 -2.39 6.86
N GLY A 51 -9.77 -2.82 6.89
CA GLY A 51 -9.23 -3.87 6.03
C GLY A 51 -9.40 -5.24 6.69
N ALA A 52 -8.52 -6.18 6.32
CA ALA A 52 -8.50 -7.51 6.93
C ALA A 52 -7.99 -7.51 8.38
N MET A 53 -6.97 -6.70 8.68
CA MET A 53 -6.27 -6.70 9.98
C MET A 53 -6.26 -5.34 10.69
N ARG A 54 -6.50 -4.27 9.95
CA ARG A 54 -6.38 -2.89 10.44
C ARG A 54 -7.67 -2.13 10.26
N GLU A 55 -8.02 -1.30 11.23
CA GLU A 55 -9.08 -0.30 11.12
C GLU A 55 -8.51 1.03 10.60
N CYS A 56 -9.36 1.91 10.09
CA CYS A 56 -8.98 3.19 9.47
C CYS A 56 -9.76 4.34 10.09
N CYS A 57 -9.05 5.32 10.64
CA CYS A 57 -9.60 6.55 11.21
C CYS A 57 -9.24 7.76 10.33
N ARG A 58 -10.15 8.73 10.22
CA ARG A 58 -9.84 10.00 9.55
C ARG A 58 -9.00 10.88 10.44
N MET A 59 -8.01 11.53 9.85
CA MET A 59 -7.11 12.42 10.58
C MET A 59 -6.74 13.65 9.75
N LYS A 60 -6.69 14.82 10.39
CA LYS A 60 -6.01 16.01 9.86
C LYS A 60 -4.65 16.16 10.53
N LYS A 61 -3.63 16.50 9.75
CA LYS A 61 -2.29 16.85 10.24
C LYS A 61 -1.93 18.25 9.78
N LEU A 62 -1.53 19.10 10.74
CA LEU A 62 -1.04 20.43 10.42
C LEU A 62 0.31 20.35 9.71
N SER A 63 0.57 21.34 8.85
CA SER A 63 1.89 21.52 8.24
C SER A 63 2.88 22.03 9.28
N ASN A 64 4.04 21.37 9.38
CA ASN A 64 5.12 21.80 10.28
C ASN A 64 5.79 23.12 9.82
N PHE A 65 5.47 23.59 8.61
CA PHE A 65 5.98 24.85 8.04
C PHE A 65 5.00 26.03 8.17
N SER A 66 3.76 25.76 8.62
CA SER A 66 2.76 26.82 8.78
C SER A 66 2.91 27.49 10.14
N MET A 67 2.99 28.82 10.16
CA MET A 67 2.99 29.62 11.40
C MET A 67 1.59 29.80 12.01
N LYS A 68 0.54 29.28 11.34
CA LYS A 68 -0.85 29.36 11.79
C LYS A 68 -1.48 27.98 11.87
N ASP A 69 -2.24 27.74 12.94
CA ASP A 69 -3.06 26.54 13.17
C ASP A 69 -4.33 26.56 12.27
N ASP A 70 -4.15 26.58 10.95
CA ASP A 70 -5.26 26.56 9.98
C ASP A 70 -5.70 25.12 9.68
N TRP A 71 -6.58 24.61 10.53
CA TRP A 71 -7.15 23.26 10.40
C TRP A 71 -8.05 23.07 9.17
N LYS A 72 -8.56 24.15 8.58
CA LYS A 72 -9.34 24.05 7.34
C LYS A 72 -8.45 23.74 6.14
N ARG A 73 -7.17 24.11 6.21
CA ARG A 73 -6.15 23.83 5.19
C ARG A 73 -5.17 22.72 5.57
N ALA A 74 -5.37 22.08 6.73
CA ALA A 74 -4.57 20.94 7.15
C ALA A 74 -4.74 19.77 6.18
N HIS A 75 -3.70 18.96 6.04
CA HIS A 75 -3.74 17.81 5.13
C HIS A 75 -4.55 16.67 5.73
N ASN A 76 -5.34 16.02 4.87
CA ASN A 76 -6.10 14.82 5.21
C ASN A 76 -5.22 13.57 5.14
N TYR A 77 -5.34 12.73 6.16
CA TYR A 77 -4.61 11.49 6.32
C TYR A 77 -5.52 10.38 6.86
N VAL A 78 -5.22 9.15 6.47
CA VAL A 78 -5.79 7.94 7.06
C VAL A 78 -4.81 7.42 8.11
N ALA A 79 -5.26 7.31 9.35
CA ALA A 79 -4.53 6.65 10.42
C ALA A 79 -5.05 5.21 10.56
N LYS A 80 -4.17 4.22 10.51
CA LYS A 80 -4.52 2.80 10.60
C LYS A 80 -3.90 2.17 11.84
N SER A 81 -4.69 1.41 12.59
CA SER A 81 -4.25 0.63 13.75
C SER A 81 -4.63 -0.82 13.53
N TYR A 82 -3.85 -1.76 14.07
CA TYR A 82 -4.27 -3.16 14.11
C TYR A 82 -5.47 -3.31 15.04
N MET A 83 -6.41 -4.16 14.63
CA MET A 83 -7.57 -4.52 15.46
C MET A 83 -7.21 -5.49 16.57
N ASP A 84 -6.09 -6.22 16.44
CA ASP A 84 -5.54 -7.08 17.47
C ASP A 84 -4.65 -6.26 18.42
N GLU A 85 -5.08 -6.13 19.67
CA GLU A 85 -4.39 -5.38 20.72
C GLU A 85 -3.04 -6.01 21.12
N ASP A 86 -2.84 -7.31 20.86
CA ASP A 86 -1.58 -8.01 21.14
C ASP A 86 -0.53 -7.80 20.04
N THR A 87 -0.84 -7.01 19.00
CA THR A 87 0.10 -6.72 17.92
C THR A 87 1.35 -6.02 18.46
N LYS A 88 2.50 -6.66 18.25
CA LYS A 88 3.79 -6.14 18.70
C LYS A 88 4.14 -4.83 17.99
N ARG A 89 4.78 -3.92 18.72
CA ARG A 89 5.26 -2.63 18.21
C ARG A 89 6.12 -2.80 16.95
N GLU A 90 7.01 -3.79 16.95
CA GLU A 90 7.96 -4.07 15.87
C GLU A 90 7.24 -4.30 14.54
N THR A 91 6.07 -4.94 14.57
CA THR A 91 5.21 -5.17 13.38
C THR A 91 4.90 -3.86 12.65
N TYR A 92 4.62 -2.77 13.38
CA TYR A 92 4.37 -1.47 12.75
C TYR A 92 5.58 -0.96 11.97
N PHE A 93 6.80 -1.20 12.48
CA PHE A 93 8.05 -0.80 11.84
C PHE A 93 8.38 -1.66 10.65
N ASP A 94 8.16 -2.98 10.76
CA ASP A 94 8.43 -3.91 9.66
C ASP A 94 7.47 -3.69 8.49
N ASP A 95 6.19 -3.38 8.75
CA ASP A 95 5.22 -2.98 7.71
C ASP A 95 5.65 -1.70 6.97
N VAL A 96 6.18 -0.71 7.71
CA VAL A 96 6.68 0.51 7.08
C VAL A 96 7.91 0.21 6.21
N LYS A 97 8.84 -0.63 6.68
CA LYS A 97 9.98 -1.06 5.84
C LYS A 97 9.47 -1.76 4.57
N LEU A 98 8.54 -2.70 4.69
CA LEU A 98 7.92 -3.41 3.56
C LEU A 98 7.39 -2.43 2.52
N GLN A 99 6.55 -1.48 2.94
CA GLN A 99 5.94 -0.53 2.01
C GLN A 99 6.97 0.37 1.33
N MET A 100 8.04 0.75 2.04
CA MET A 100 9.12 1.56 1.49
C MET A 100 10.03 0.77 0.53
N ASP A 101 10.29 -0.51 0.79
CA ASP A 101 10.99 -1.40 -0.15
C ASP A 101 10.16 -1.60 -1.42
N ALA A 102 8.84 -1.82 -1.27
CA ALA A 102 7.93 -1.89 -2.41
C ALA A 102 7.91 -0.57 -3.21
N LYS A 103 8.02 0.59 -2.54
CA LYS A 103 8.15 1.89 -3.22
C LYS A 103 9.42 1.95 -4.06
N LEU A 104 10.57 1.50 -3.55
CA LEU A 104 11.81 1.45 -4.32
C LEU A 104 11.68 0.55 -5.56
N TRP A 105 10.95 -0.56 -5.45
CA TRP A 105 10.59 -1.38 -6.61
C TRP A 105 9.71 -0.64 -7.61
N GLY A 106 8.76 0.17 -7.15
CA GLY A 106 7.96 1.04 -8.02
C GLY A 106 8.81 2.08 -8.76
N GLU A 107 9.81 2.66 -8.09
CA GLU A 107 10.78 3.56 -8.71
C GLU A 107 11.63 2.84 -9.76
N GLU A 108 12.11 1.63 -9.46
CA GLU A 108 12.88 0.80 -10.40
C GLU A 108 12.04 0.39 -11.62
N PHE A 109 10.78 0.03 -11.42
CA PHE A 109 9.82 -0.20 -12.51
C PHE A 109 9.69 1.04 -13.40
N ASN A 110 9.57 2.23 -12.80
CA ASN A 110 9.45 3.48 -13.54
C ASN A 110 10.70 3.83 -14.36
N ARG A 111 11.91 3.39 -13.95
CA ARG A 111 13.16 3.58 -14.72
C ARG A 111 13.14 2.84 -16.06
N HIS A 112 12.30 1.82 -16.20
CA HIS A 112 12.14 1.04 -17.42
C HIS A 112 11.08 1.61 -18.38
N ASN A 113 10.59 2.83 -18.11
CA ASN A 113 9.63 3.56 -18.96
C ASN A 113 8.39 2.74 -19.36
N PRO A 114 7.66 2.16 -18.38
CA PRO A 114 6.38 1.51 -18.66
C PRO A 114 5.37 2.53 -19.23
N PRO A 115 4.32 2.09 -19.95
CA PRO A 115 3.30 2.99 -20.50
C PRO A 115 2.62 3.87 -19.44
N LYS A 116 2.55 3.38 -18.20
CA LYS A 116 2.12 4.15 -17.03
C LYS A 116 3.12 3.96 -15.91
N LYS A 117 3.60 5.08 -15.36
CA LYS A 117 4.35 5.08 -14.11
C LYS A 117 3.41 4.82 -12.94
N ILE A 118 3.95 4.20 -11.93
CA ILE A 118 3.24 3.91 -10.68
C ILE A 118 3.92 4.65 -9.53
N ASP A 119 3.24 4.79 -8.40
CA ASP A 119 3.90 5.14 -7.16
C ASP A 119 3.29 4.36 -6.00
N ILE A 120 4.07 4.14 -4.95
CA ILE A 120 3.59 3.55 -3.69
C ILE A 120 3.71 4.60 -2.59
N PHE A 121 2.65 4.73 -1.81
CA PHE A 121 2.59 5.70 -0.73
C PHE A 121 3.73 5.51 0.25
N GLN A 122 4.34 6.62 0.64
CA GLN A 122 5.18 6.63 1.83
C GLN A 122 4.28 6.49 3.05
N MET A 123 4.61 5.52 3.89
CA MET A 123 3.96 5.28 5.17
C MET A 123 4.89 5.75 6.28
N CYS A 124 4.34 6.40 7.30
CA CYS A 124 5.06 6.69 8.52
C CYS A 124 4.31 6.16 9.74
N ILE A 125 5.02 6.00 10.85
CA ILE A 125 4.40 5.60 12.13
C ILE A 125 4.08 6.86 12.91
N LEU A 126 2.88 6.89 13.48
CA LEU A 126 2.43 7.93 14.38
C LEU A 126 2.23 7.35 15.78
N GLU A 127 3.06 7.78 16.72
CA GLU A 127 2.94 7.37 18.13
C GLU A 127 2.20 8.44 18.95
N MET A 128 1.11 8.06 19.61
CA MET A 128 0.32 8.96 20.45
C MET A 128 0.76 8.91 21.91
N ILE A 129 1.86 9.57 22.23
CA ILE A 129 2.42 9.54 23.59
C ILE A 129 1.53 10.12 24.68
N ASP A 130 0.59 11.00 24.31
CA ASP A 130 -0.33 11.65 25.26
C ASP A 130 -1.56 10.77 25.58
N ARG A 131 -1.70 9.57 24.99
CA ARG A 131 -2.81 8.64 25.24
C ARG A 131 -2.34 7.44 26.07
N PRO A 132 -3.21 6.88 26.94
CA PRO A 132 -2.92 5.63 27.65
C PRO A 132 -2.49 4.52 26.68
N GLY A 133 -1.44 3.78 27.04
CA GLY A 133 -0.90 2.71 26.19
C GLY A 133 -0.08 3.18 24.99
N THR A 134 0.12 4.49 24.80
CA THR A 134 0.95 5.08 23.73
C THR A 134 0.68 4.46 22.33
N PRO A 135 -0.58 4.47 21.86
CA PRO A 135 -0.98 3.69 20.69
C PRO A 135 -0.27 4.16 19.42
N LEU A 136 -0.01 3.21 18.53
CA LEU A 136 0.67 3.38 17.25
C LEU A 136 -0.32 3.33 16.09
N PHE A 137 -0.04 4.14 15.08
CA PHE A 137 -0.81 4.16 13.85
C PHE A 137 0.13 4.20 12.66
N HIS A 138 -0.17 3.44 11.62
CA HIS A 138 0.33 3.72 10.28
C HIS A 138 -0.38 4.94 9.73
N LEU A 139 0.37 5.85 9.12
CA LEU A 139 -0.15 7.11 8.65
C LEU A 139 0.16 7.28 7.16
N GLU A 140 -0.91 7.49 6.38
CA GLU A 140 -0.87 7.69 4.93
C GLU A 140 -1.74 8.89 4.54
N HIS A 141 -1.36 9.59 3.48
CA HIS A 141 -2.22 10.64 2.94
C HIS A 141 -3.55 10.06 2.45
N PHE A 142 -4.64 10.80 2.65
CA PHE A 142 -5.90 10.44 2.03
C PHE A 142 -5.81 10.57 0.51
N ILE A 143 -6.32 9.55 -0.18
CA ILE A 143 -6.41 9.52 -1.63
C ILE A 143 -7.88 9.57 -2.01
N GLU A 144 -8.26 10.60 -2.76
CA GLU A 144 -9.60 10.68 -3.30
C GLU A 144 -9.73 9.79 -4.55
N GLY A 145 -10.73 8.92 -4.55
CA GLY A 145 -11.12 8.13 -5.72
C GLY A 145 -11.60 6.73 -5.35
N LYS A 146 -11.84 5.92 -6.39
CA LYS A 146 -12.30 4.54 -6.22
C LYS A 146 -11.12 3.64 -5.86
N TYR A 147 -11.11 3.15 -4.63
CA TYR A 147 -10.15 2.14 -4.19
C TYR A 147 -10.40 0.80 -4.90
N VAL A 148 -9.34 0.19 -5.43
CA VAL A 148 -9.40 -1.11 -6.12
C VAL A 148 -8.22 -1.97 -5.67
N LYS A 149 -8.50 -3.24 -5.34
CA LYS A 149 -7.51 -4.28 -5.13
C LYS A 149 -7.32 -5.05 -6.44
N TYR A 150 -6.11 -4.99 -7.02
CA TYR A 150 -5.82 -5.51 -8.37
C TYR A 150 -5.30 -6.95 -8.35
N ASN A 151 -4.56 -7.33 -7.32
CA ASN A 151 -4.21 -8.72 -7.02
C ASN A 151 -4.12 -8.93 -5.50
N SER A 152 -3.98 -10.19 -5.09
CA SER A 152 -3.90 -10.62 -3.70
C SER A 152 -2.55 -11.28 -3.40
N ASN A 153 -2.11 -11.23 -2.15
CA ASN A 153 -0.94 -11.99 -1.69
C ASN A 153 -1.10 -13.52 -1.78
N SER A 154 -2.33 -14.03 -1.94
CA SER A 154 -2.65 -15.47 -2.02
C SER A 154 -2.99 -15.97 -3.43
N GLY A 155 -2.55 -15.27 -4.48
CA GLY A 155 -2.74 -15.69 -5.88
C GLY A 155 -4.10 -15.37 -6.48
N PHE A 156 -4.94 -14.64 -5.75
CA PHE A 156 -6.26 -14.26 -6.22
C PHE A 156 -6.22 -13.00 -7.08
N VAL A 157 -6.53 -13.12 -8.37
CA VAL A 157 -6.75 -12.00 -9.29
C VAL A 157 -8.26 -11.87 -9.53
N LEU A 158 -9.00 -11.39 -8.53
CA LEU A 158 -10.37 -10.91 -8.79
C LEU A 158 -10.32 -9.42 -9.08
N SER A 159 -10.48 -9.04 -10.34
CA SER A 159 -11.44 -7.99 -10.63
C SER A 159 -11.86 -7.98 -12.11
N LYS A 160 -13.06 -7.45 -12.35
CA LYS A 160 -13.55 -6.96 -13.65
C LYS A 160 -12.68 -5.84 -14.25
N ALA A 161 -11.64 -5.39 -13.53
CA ALA A 161 -10.70 -4.35 -13.90
C ALA A 161 -9.28 -4.93 -13.94
N LEU A 162 -9.06 -5.92 -14.81
CA LEU A 162 -7.78 -6.59 -15.03
C LEU A 162 -6.81 -5.61 -15.73
N ARG A 163 -6.37 -4.58 -14.98
CA ARG A 163 -5.40 -3.62 -15.44
C ARG A 163 -4.08 -4.32 -15.64
N MET A 164 -3.44 -4.05 -16.78
CA MET A 164 -2.17 -4.68 -17.14
C MET A 164 -1.01 -4.22 -16.23
N THR A 165 -0.98 -2.94 -15.85
CA THR A 165 0.14 -2.34 -15.10
C THR A 165 0.38 -3.00 -13.74
N PRO A 166 -0.62 -3.21 -12.85
CA PRO A 166 -0.41 -3.90 -11.58
C PRO A 166 0.19 -5.31 -11.73
N GLN A 167 -0.30 -6.11 -12.70
CA GLN A 167 0.18 -7.48 -12.89
C GLN A 167 1.59 -7.50 -13.51
N ALA A 168 1.86 -6.59 -14.45
CA ALA A 168 3.18 -6.43 -15.03
C ALA A 168 4.20 -5.92 -14.00
N PHE A 169 3.79 -5.07 -13.06
CA PHE A 169 4.63 -4.62 -11.96
C PHE A 169 5.02 -5.78 -11.04
N SER A 170 4.06 -6.59 -10.57
CA SER A 170 4.37 -7.77 -9.76
C SER A 170 5.34 -8.71 -10.51
N HIS A 171 5.04 -9.04 -11.78
CA HIS A 171 5.94 -9.87 -12.58
C HIS A 171 7.34 -9.25 -12.77
N PHE A 172 7.42 -7.94 -13.00
CA PHE A 172 8.69 -7.23 -13.12
C PHE A 172 9.53 -7.36 -11.86
N THR A 173 8.95 -7.22 -10.66
CA THR A 173 9.72 -7.35 -9.41
C THR A 173 10.30 -8.75 -9.21
N PHE A 174 9.59 -9.79 -9.64
CA PHE A 174 10.08 -11.16 -9.66
C PHE A 174 11.27 -11.33 -10.59
N GLU A 175 11.12 -10.95 -11.86
CA GLU A 175 12.17 -11.10 -12.86
C GLU A 175 13.41 -10.26 -12.52
N ARG A 176 13.22 -9.02 -12.07
CA ARG A 176 14.33 -8.08 -11.82
C ARG A 176 15.05 -8.32 -10.51
N SER A 177 14.43 -8.99 -9.54
CA SER A 177 15.09 -9.42 -8.31
C SER A 177 15.94 -10.69 -8.51
N GLY A 178 15.95 -11.28 -9.72
CA GLY A 178 16.57 -12.58 -9.94
C GLY A 178 15.79 -13.71 -9.27
N HIS A 179 14.46 -13.58 -9.22
CA HIS A 179 13.52 -14.55 -8.64
C HIS A 179 13.57 -14.64 -7.10
N GLU A 180 14.25 -13.72 -6.43
CA GLU A 180 14.40 -13.69 -4.97
C GLU A 180 13.18 -13.10 -4.23
N LEU A 181 12.41 -12.23 -4.88
CA LEU A 181 11.20 -11.64 -4.27
C LEU A 181 10.12 -11.29 -5.29
N ILE A 182 8.89 -11.06 -4.83
CA ILE A 182 7.82 -10.48 -5.64
C ILE A 182 6.99 -9.51 -4.79
N VAL A 183 6.63 -8.36 -5.36
CA VAL A 183 5.69 -7.40 -4.75
C VAL A 183 4.27 -7.70 -5.27
N VAL A 184 3.35 -7.99 -4.35
CA VAL A 184 1.95 -8.35 -4.60
C VAL A 184 1.02 -7.55 -3.66
N ASP A 185 -0.26 -7.93 -3.60
CA ASP A 185 -1.32 -7.18 -2.91
C ASP A 185 -1.46 -5.75 -3.45
N ILE A 186 -1.28 -5.58 -4.76
CA ILE A 186 -1.32 -4.27 -5.42
C ILE A 186 -2.72 -3.70 -5.34
N GLN A 187 -2.88 -2.60 -4.63
CA GLN A 187 -4.16 -1.96 -4.36
C GLN A 187 -4.01 -0.45 -4.17
N GLY A 188 -5.06 0.32 -4.46
CA GLY A 188 -5.05 1.77 -4.31
C GLY A 188 -6.01 2.47 -5.26
N VAL A 189 -5.69 3.71 -5.63
CA VAL A 189 -6.50 4.55 -6.52
C VAL A 189 -5.70 4.89 -7.77
N GLY A 190 -6.19 4.47 -8.94
CA GLY A 190 -5.44 4.64 -10.18
C GLY A 190 -4.12 3.87 -10.13
N ASP A 191 -3.00 4.53 -10.43
CA ASP A 191 -1.64 3.97 -10.43
C ASP A 191 -0.83 4.35 -9.17
N LEU A 192 -1.54 4.86 -8.15
CA LEU A 192 -0.97 5.18 -6.84
C LEU A 192 -1.45 4.11 -5.84
N TYR A 193 -0.50 3.32 -5.35
CA TYR A 193 -0.75 2.11 -4.56
C TYR A 193 -0.38 2.29 -3.09
N THR A 194 -0.90 1.40 -2.25
CA THR A 194 -0.63 1.37 -0.81
C THR A 194 -0.84 -0.02 -0.24
N ASP A 195 -0.35 -0.29 0.97
CA ASP A 195 -0.45 -1.59 1.65
C ASP A 195 -0.06 -2.80 0.77
N PRO A 196 1.13 -2.81 0.11
CA PRO A 196 1.58 -3.99 -0.63
C PRO A 196 1.99 -5.12 0.32
N GLN A 197 2.18 -6.32 -0.24
CA GLN A 197 2.87 -7.43 0.42
C GLN A 197 4.10 -7.84 -0.41
N ILE A 198 5.17 -8.27 0.26
CA ILE A 198 6.33 -8.87 -0.41
C ILE A 198 6.41 -10.35 -0.03
N HIS A 199 6.60 -11.21 -1.02
CA HIS A 199 7.05 -12.57 -0.79
C HIS A 199 8.54 -12.68 -1.12
N THR A 200 9.31 -13.41 -0.31
CA THR A 200 10.74 -13.67 -0.56
C THR A 200 11.00 -15.17 -0.68
N ALA A 201 12.07 -15.58 -1.38
CA ALA A 201 12.38 -16.99 -1.57
C ALA A 201 12.53 -17.76 -0.23
N TYR A 202 13.09 -17.10 0.78
CA TYR A 202 13.27 -17.67 2.12
C TYR A 202 12.01 -17.58 3.01
N GLY A 203 11.12 -16.61 2.78
CA GLY A 203 9.86 -16.47 3.52
C GLY A 203 10.01 -16.05 4.99
N LEU A 204 11.16 -15.50 5.39
CA LEU A 204 11.44 -15.12 6.80
C LEU A 204 11.24 -13.63 7.09
N ASP A 205 11.16 -12.80 6.06
CA ASP A 205 11.05 -11.34 6.17
C ASP A 205 9.60 -10.88 5.92
N TYR A 206 9.31 -9.59 6.12
CA TYR A 206 8.04 -8.96 5.72
C TYR A 206 6.76 -9.54 6.37
N GLY A 207 6.89 -10.10 7.57
CA GLY A 207 5.79 -10.54 8.43
C GLY A 207 5.02 -11.76 7.93
N ASP A 208 3.97 -12.13 8.65
CA ASP A 208 3.18 -13.35 8.41
C ASP A 208 2.46 -13.38 7.05
N GLY A 209 2.35 -12.23 6.39
CA GLY A 209 1.82 -12.12 5.03
C GLY A 209 2.77 -12.62 3.94
N ASN A 210 4.06 -12.83 4.25
CA ASN A 210 5.04 -13.43 3.35
C ASN A 210 4.82 -14.95 3.28
N LEU A 211 4.23 -15.41 2.18
CA LEU A 211 3.94 -16.81 1.93
C LEU A 211 5.10 -17.53 1.20
N GLY A 212 6.25 -16.87 1.08
CA GLY A 212 7.44 -17.35 0.40
C GLY A 212 7.19 -17.81 -1.03
N VAL A 213 7.90 -18.87 -1.44
CA VAL A 213 7.76 -19.49 -2.77
C VAL A 213 6.32 -19.91 -3.05
N LYS A 214 5.56 -20.36 -2.03
CA LYS A 214 4.14 -20.70 -2.21
C LYS A 214 3.34 -19.48 -2.68
N GLY A 215 3.57 -18.31 -2.08
CA GLY A 215 2.94 -17.05 -2.51
C GLY A 215 3.30 -16.66 -3.94
N MET A 216 4.57 -16.82 -4.31
CA MET A 216 5.06 -16.59 -5.68
C MET A 216 4.37 -17.51 -6.68
N SER A 217 4.34 -18.82 -6.41
CA SER A 217 3.68 -19.81 -7.26
C SER A 217 2.18 -19.54 -7.41
N LEU A 218 1.52 -19.11 -6.33
CA LEU A 218 0.10 -18.74 -6.36
C LEU A 218 -0.17 -17.53 -7.27
N PHE A 219 0.74 -16.53 -7.30
CA PHE A 219 0.64 -15.43 -8.26
C PHE A 219 0.79 -15.93 -9.70
N PHE A 220 1.82 -16.73 -10.00
CA PHE A 220 2.05 -17.20 -11.37
C PHE A 220 0.99 -18.18 -11.88
N ASN A 221 0.34 -18.94 -11.00
CA ASN A 221 -0.78 -19.81 -11.34
C ASN A 221 -2.04 -19.04 -11.79
N SER A 222 -2.11 -17.72 -11.57
CA SER A 222 -3.20 -16.87 -12.05
C SER A 222 -2.75 -15.73 -12.98
N HIS A 223 -1.45 -15.59 -13.20
CA HIS A 223 -0.88 -14.53 -14.04
C HIS A 223 -0.83 -14.94 -15.51
N LYS A 224 -1.31 -14.04 -16.38
CA LYS A 224 -1.07 -14.12 -17.83
C LYS A 224 -0.24 -12.90 -18.23
N CYS A 225 0.92 -13.15 -18.84
CA CYS A 225 1.71 -12.08 -19.41
C CYS A 225 0.87 -11.22 -20.37
N ASN A 226 1.05 -9.91 -20.27
CA ASN A 226 0.32 -8.93 -21.08
C ASN A 226 1.31 -8.08 -21.89
N SER A 227 0.77 -7.12 -22.67
CA SER A 227 1.59 -6.27 -23.55
C SER A 227 2.66 -5.47 -22.81
N ILE A 228 2.44 -5.12 -21.54
CA ILE A 228 3.43 -4.41 -20.72
C ILE A 228 4.56 -5.36 -20.34
N CYS A 229 4.25 -6.59 -19.91
CA CYS A 229 5.27 -7.61 -19.67
C CYS A 229 6.18 -7.80 -20.89
N GLN A 230 5.57 -7.90 -22.08
CA GLN A 230 6.29 -8.05 -23.35
C GLN A 230 7.16 -6.81 -23.67
N SER A 231 6.62 -5.60 -23.49
CA SER A 231 7.39 -4.36 -23.72
C SER A 231 8.59 -4.19 -22.77
N LEU A 232 8.50 -4.78 -21.58
CA LEU A 232 9.57 -4.77 -20.58
C LEU A 232 10.54 -5.95 -20.74
N GLY A 233 10.32 -6.83 -21.72
CA GLY A 233 11.17 -8.00 -21.98
C GLY A 233 11.12 -9.07 -20.87
N LEU A 234 10.01 -9.16 -20.12
CA LEU A 234 9.85 -10.15 -19.06
C LEU A 234 9.61 -11.54 -19.64
N MET A 235 10.30 -12.55 -19.09
CA MET A 235 10.13 -13.92 -19.56
C MET A 235 8.79 -14.49 -19.10
N PRO A 236 7.98 -15.11 -19.98
CA PRO A 236 6.78 -15.82 -19.55
C PRO A 236 7.14 -16.94 -18.57
N PHE A 237 6.33 -17.12 -17.53
CA PHE A 237 6.48 -18.24 -16.62
C PHE A 237 6.01 -19.54 -17.30
N ASP A 238 6.81 -20.60 -17.18
CA ASP A 238 6.50 -21.90 -17.80
C ASP A 238 5.38 -22.59 -17.03
N LEU A 239 4.18 -22.58 -17.61
CA LEU A 239 2.98 -23.22 -17.07
C LEU A 239 2.61 -24.46 -17.88
N ALA A 240 2.06 -25.47 -17.21
CA ALA A 240 1.52 -26.64 -17.90
C ALA A 240 0.29 -26.26 -18.75
N PRO A 241 0.02 -26.97 -19.86
CA PRO A 241 -1.15 -26.67 -20.72
C PRO A 241 -2.49 -26.62 -19.97
N SER A 242 -2.64 -27.43 -18.92
CA SER A 242 -3.83 -27.43 -18.05
C SER A 242 -3.98 -26.14 -17.23
N GLU A 243 -2.88 -25.57 -16.77
CA GLU A 243 -2.85 -24.32 -15.98
C GLU A 243 -3.15 -23.13 -16.89
N ILE A 244 -2.55 -23.09 -18.08
CA ILE A 244 -2.86 -22.10 -19.13
C ILE A 244 -4.36 -22.12 -19.44
N SER A 245 -4.94 -23.30 -19.68
CA SER A 245 -6.39 -23.42 -19.96
C SER A 245 -7.25 -22.90 -18.81
N THR A 246 -6.81 -23.12 -17.57
CA THR A 246 -7.53 -22.66 -16.37
C THR A 246 -7.52 -21.14 -16.27
N ILE A 247 -6.36 -20.50 -16.49
CA ILE A 247 -6.21 -19.05 -16.50
C ILE A 247 -7.07 -18.42 -17.61
N GLU A 248 -7.06 -19.00 -18.81
CA GLU A 248 -7.83 -18.49 -19.95
C GLU A 248 -9.34 -18.51 -19.69
N LYS A 249 -9.86 -19.62 -19.15
CA LYS A 249 -11.26 -19.73 -18.73
C LYS A 249 -11.62 -18.71 -17.64
N ALA A 250 -10.73 -18.50 -16.67
CA ALA A 250 -10.96 -17.51 -15.61
C ALA A 250 -11.03 -16.08 -16.19
N ILE A 251 -10.16 -15.73 -17.14
CA ILE A 251 -10.16 -14.43 -17.82
C ILE A 251 -11.43 -14.26 -18.66
N GLU A 252 -11.86 -15.29 -19.39
CA GLU A 252 -13.06 -15.25 -20.23
C GLU A 252 -14.33 -15.09 -19.40
N ASN A 253 -14.45 -15.85 -18.30
CA ASN A 253 -15.56 -15.70 -17.35
C ASN A 253 -15.62 -14.29 -16.78
N ASN A 254 -14.48 -13.66 -16.46
CA ASN A 254 -14.45 -12.29 -15.95
C ASN A 254 -14.88 -11.24 -16.99
N LYS A 255 -14.64 -11.47 -18.29
CA LYS A 255 -15.13 -10.59 -19.37
C LYS A 255 -16.65 -10.65 -19.53
N ASN A 256 -17.26 -11.81 -19.31
CA ASN A 256 -18.70 -12.01 -19.50
C ASN A 256 -19.57 -11.45 -18.35
N ILE A 257 -18.94 -10.99 -17.26
CA ILE A 257 -19.63 -10.43 -16.08
C ILE A 257 -19.42 -8.89 -16.00
N ALA A 258 -18.64 -8.30 -16.93
CA ALA A 258 -18.35 -6.87 -17.01
C ALA A 258 -19.24 -6.18 -18.05
#